data_AF-A0A7L4EMQ1-F1
#
_entry.id   AF-A0A7L4EMQ1-F1
#
_cell.length_a   1.000
_cell.length_b   1.000
_cell.length_c   1.000
_cell.angle_alpha   90.00
_cell.angle_beta   90.00
_cell.angle_gamma   90.00
#
_symmetry.space_group_name_H-M   'P 1'
#
loop_
_entity.id
_entity.type
_entity.pdbx_description
1 polymer ?
#
loop_
_entity_poly.entity_id
_entity_poly.type
_entity_poly.pdbx_seq_one_letter_code
_entity_poly.pdbx_strand_id
1 'polypeptide(L)'
;GEDSRSFHVSIQGTPPGIASTGEIPVITAAAGGQLLLECPEGAEPHLNIEWRREGSLLQEDARRQVLAQGRFLQLRAVAAEDGGEYSCGDTAPRVRLQVHG
;
A
#
# COMPACT_ATOMS: atom_id res chain seq x y z
N GLY A 1 0.68 55.72 -13.30
CA GLY A 1 -0.19 54.54 -13.40
C GLY A 1 0.61 53.39 -12.83
N GLU A 2 0.32 53.06 -11.58
CA GLU A 2 0.93 51.96 -10.85
C GLU A 2 0.23 50.67 -11.30
N ASP A 3 0.92 49.78 -12.02
CA ASP A 3 0.44 48.44 -12.35
C ASP A 3 1.02 47.47 -11.33
N SER A 4 0.24 47.21 -10.29
CA SER A 4 0.56 46.25 -9.24
C SER A 4 0.28 44.83 -9.73
N ARG A 5 1.30 43.97 -9.78
CA ARG A 5 1.15 42.50 -9.88
C ARG A 5 1.70 41.84 -8.64
N SER A 6 0.87 41.74 -7.62
CA SER A 6 1.14 40.96 -6.42
C SER A 6 0.94 39.47 -6.71
N PHE A 7 2.03 38.69 -6.67
CA PHE A 7 2.00 37.23 -6.68
C PHE A 7 1.87 36.74 -5.24
N HIS A 8 0.71 36.20 -4.88
CA HIS A 8 0.52 35.55 -3.58
C HIS A 8 0.38 34.05 -3.82
N VAL A 9 1.51 33.33 -3.72
CA VAL A 9 1.51 31.86 -3.68
C VAL A 9 1.62 31.47 -2.21
N SER A 10 0.48 31.22 -1.58
CA SER A 10 0.44 30.57 -0.28
C SER A 10 0.57 29.07 -0.50
N ILE A 11 1.77 28.53 -0.26
CA ILE A 11 2.00 27.08 -0.20
C ILE A 11 1.30 26.59 1.06
N GLN A 12 0.04 26.17 0.93
CA GLN A 12 -0.70 25.58 2.04
C GLN A 12 -0.14 24.18 2.29
N GLY A 13 0.46 24.01 3.46
CA GLY A 13 1.36 22.91 3.79
C GLY A 13 0.77 21.53 3.53
N THR A 14 1.52 20.74 2.75
CA THR A 14 1.44 19.29 2.78
C THR A 14 1.64 18.84 4.24
N PRO A 15 0.75 18.01 4.83
CA PRO A 15 1.14 17.31 6.04
C PRO A 15 2.43 16.52 5.75
N PRO A 16 3.44 16.54 6.64
CA PRO A 16 4.73 15.93 6.39
C PRO A 16 4.56 14.41 6.40
N GLY A 17 4.31 13.84 5.23
CA GLY A 17 4.21 12.41 4.98
C GLY A 17 5.10 12.04 3.81
N ILE A 18 6.41 12.19 4.02
CA ILE A 18 7.52 11.54 3.31
C ILE A 18 7.56 11.65 1.78
N ALA A 19 8.32 12.66 1.36
CA ALA A 19 9.14 12.56 0.16
C ALA A 19 10.12 11.39 0.27
N SER A 20 10.09 10.49 -0.72
CA SER A 20 11.24 9.85 -1.37
C SER A 20 12.52 9.66 -0.53
N THR A 21 12.46 8.75 0.43
CA THR A 21 13.59 7.92 0.83
C THR A 21 13.09 6.48 0.65
N GLY A 22 13.94 5.48 0.40
CA GLY A 22 13.53 4.08 0.16
C GLY A 22 12.84 3.38 1.35
N GLU A 23 12.07 4.10 2.14
CA GLU A 23 11.26 3.64 3.26
C GLU A 23 10.00 2.95 2.73
N ILE A 24 9.81 1.71 3.17
CA ILE A 24 8.66 0.91 2.80
C ILE A 24 7.48 1.37 3.68
N PRO A 25 6.38 1.88 3.10
CA PRO A 25 5.24 2.39 3.88
C PRO A 25 4.68 1.31 4.80
N VAL A 26 4.36 1.70 6.04
CA VAL A 26 3.87 0.79 7.07
C VAL A 26 2.35 0.90 7.20
N ILE A 27 1.69 -0.25 7.20
CA ILE A 27 0.24 -0.40 7.38
C ILE A 27 0.01 -1.18 8.67
N THR A 28 -0.86 -0.68 9.54
CA THR A 28 -1.20 -1.33 10.82
C THR A 28 -2.56 -1.99 10.75
N ALA A 29 -2.68 -3.23 11.24
CA ALA A 29 -3.94 -3.95 11.39
C ALA A 29 -4.11 -4.48 12.81
N ALA A 30 -5.36 -4.53 13.28
CA ALA A 30 -5.69 -5.14 14.57
C ALA A 30 -5.77 -6.68 14.44
N ALA A 31 -5.24 -7.40 15.41
CA ALA A 31 -5.36 -8.85 15.48
C ALA A 31 -6.83 -9.28 15.51
N GLY A 32 -7.18 -10.31 14.73
CA GLY A 32 -8.56 -10.77 14.52
C GLY A 32 -9.38 -9.88 13.57
N GLY A 33 -8.84 -8.73 13.14
CA GLY A 33 -9.49 -7.81 12.23
C GLY A 33 -9.48 -8.26 10.77
N GLN A 34 -9.93 -7.35 9.91
CA GLN A 34 -9.88 -7.49 8.46
C GLN A 34 -9.03 -6.36 7.87
N LEU A 35 -8.21 -6.69 6.88
CA LEU A 35 -7.39 -5.75 6.13
C LEU A 35 -7.65 -5.93 4.62
N LEU A 36 -7.71 -4.81 3.91
CA LEU A 36 -7.75 -4.80 2.44
C LEU A 36 -6.55 -3.99 1.93
N LEU A 37 -5.68 -4.65 1.18
CA LEU A 37 -4.56 -4.03 0.49
C LEU A 37 -4.94 -3.77 -0.95
N GLU A 38 -4.60 -2.58 -1.45
CA GLU A 38 -4.82 -2.18 -2.84
C GLU A 38 -3.46 -2.05 -3.54
N CYS A 39 -3.32 -2.70 -4.69
CA CYS A 39 -2.17 -2.50 -5.57
C CYS A 39 -2.33 -1.16 -6.28
N PRO A 40 -1.36 -0.25 -6.42
CA PRO A 40 -1.54 1.03 -7.12
C PRO A 40 -1.79 0.86 -8.63
N GLU A 41 -2.52 1.80 -9.25
CA GLU A 41 -2.67 1.79 -10.73
C GLU A 41 -1.33 2.11 -11.39
N GLY A 42 -0.90 1.29 -12.36
CA GLY A 42 0.39 1.44 -13.04
C GLY A 42 1.60 0.84 -12.30
N ALA A 43 1.39 0.17 -11.16
CA ALA A 43 2.46 -0.52 -10.44
C ALA A 43 2.97 -1.79 -11.13
N GLU A 44 2.11 -2.43 -11.93
CA GLU A 44 2.45 -3.63 -12.70
C GLU A 44 2.05 -3.39 -14.17
N PRO A 45 3.01 -3.26 -15.11
CA PRO A 45 2.73 -3.07 -16.54
C PRO A 45 2.15 -4.33 -17.20
N HIS A 46 2.28 -5.48 -16.54
CA HIS A 46 1.71 -6.75 -16.98
C HIS A 46 0.25 -6.84 -16.48
N LEU A 47 -0.65 -7.36 -17.33
CA LEU A 47 -2.07 -7.57 -17.02
C LEU A 47 -2.33 -8.59 -15.88
N ASN A 48 -1.29 -9.07 -15.19
CA ASN A 48 -1.35 -10.15 -14.22
C ASN A 48 -0.80 -9.66 -12.88
N ILE A 49 -1.69 -9.18 -12.01
CA ILE A 49 -1.31 -8.72 -10.67
C ILE A 49 -1.15 -9.95 -9.78
N GLU A 50 0.04 -10.12 -9.18
CA GLU A 50 0.39 -11.28 -8.36
C GLU A 50 0.86 -10.83 -6.99
N TRP A 51 0.01 -11.01 -5.98
CA TRP A 51 0.38 -10.67 -4.62
C TRP A 51 1.51 -11.56 -4.11
N ARG A 52 2.47 -10.92 -3.47
CA ARG A 52 3.65 -11.52 -2.88
C ARG A 52 3.79 -11.06 -1.44
N ARG A 53 4.20 -12.00 -0.59
CA ARG A 53 4.60 -11.75 0.80
C ARG A 53 6.08 -12.06 0.93
N GLU A 54 6.86 -11.07 1.31
CA GLU A 54 8.32 -11.16 1.47
C GLU A 54 9.02 -11.72 0.22
N GLY A 55 8.53 -11.32 -0.96
CA GLY A 55 9.03 -11.76 -2.27
C GLY A 55 8.46 -13.10 -2.77
N SER A 56 7.84 -13.90 -1.90
CA SER A 56 7.20 -15.17 -2.26
C SER A 56 5.76 -14.96 -2.73
N LEU A 57 5.30 -15.72 -3.73
CA LEU A 57 3.89 -15.68 -4.14
C LEU A 57 2.98 -15.98 -2.94
N LEU A 58 2.00 -15.09 -2.74
CA LEU A 58 1.03 -15.25 -1.68
C LEU A 58 0.03 -16.34 -2.08
N GLN A 59 -0.10 -17.34 -1.22
CA GLN A 59 -1.07 -18.40 -1.40
C GLN A 59 -2.43 -17.98 -0.86
N GLU A 60 -3.47 -18.11 -1.69
CA GLU A 60 -4.85 -17.86 -1.30
C GLU A 60 -5.41 -19.02 -0.44
N ASP A 61 -6.26 -18.66 0.51
CA ASP A 61 -7.03 -19.58 1.36
C ASP A 61 -8.22 -18.85 2.00
N ALA A 62 -8.93 -19.52 2.90
CA ALA A 62 -10.11 -18.95 3.58
C ALA A 62 -9.87 -17.55 4.19
N ARG A 63 -8.68 -17.26 4.71
CA ARG A 63 -8.31 -15.95 5.28
C ARG A 63 -7.76 -14.99 4.25
N ARG A 64 -7.04 -15.47 3.24
CA ARG A 64 -6.32 -14.67 2.22
C ARG A 64 -6.98 -14.80 0.86
N GLN A 65 -7.62 -13.74 0.36
CA GLN A 65 -8.37 -13.76 -0.89
C GLN A 65 -7.95 -12.62 -1.81
N VAL A 66 -7.71 -12.94 -3.07
CA VAL A 66 -7.41 -11.94 -4.09
C VAL A 66 -8.69 -11.59 -4.85
N LEU A 67 -9.00 -10.30 -4.93
CA LEU A 67 -10.25 -9.78 -5.49
C LEU A 67 -9.97 -8.86 -6.68
N ALA A 68 -11.01 -8.64 -7.49
CA ALA A 68 -10.99 -7.78 -8.68
C ALA A 68 -9.74 -8.00 -9.56
N GLN A 69 -9.55 -9.25 -9.99
CA GLN A 69 -8.47 -9.64 -10.90
C GLN A 69 -7.06 -9.30 -10.36
N GLY A 70 -6.85 -9.41 -9.05
CA GLY A 70 -5.55 -9.13 -8.45
C GLY A 70 -5.43 -7.74 -7.84
N ARG A 71 -6.33 -6.80 -8.16
CA ARG A 71 -6.25 -5.42 -7.67
C ARG A 71 -6.23 -5.32 -6.15
N PHE A 72 -7.00 -6.16 -5.47
CA PHE A 72 -7.13 -6.13 -4.02
C PHE A 72 -6.74 -7.46 -3.39
N LEU A 73 -6.03 -7.39 -2.26
CA LEU A 73 -5.79 -8.53 -1.39
C LEU A 73 -6.52 -8.32 -0.07
N GLN A 74 -7.45 -9.21 0.22
CA GLN A 74 -8.22 -9.23 1.44
C GLN A 74 -7.63 -10.25 2.42
N LEU A 75 -7.23 -9.78 3.60
CA LEU A 75 -6.86 -10.61 4.75
C LEU A 75 -7.97 -10.55 5.80
N ARG A 76 -8.45 -11.70 6.24
CA ARG A 76 -9.46 -11.85 7.30
C ARG A 76 -8.84 -12.56 8.50
N ALA A 77 -9.31 -12.23 9.70
CA ALA A 77 -8.77 -12.77 10.94
C ALA A 77 -7.24 -12.60 10.99
N VAL A 78 -6.78 -11.37 10.75
CA VAL A 78 -5.37 -11.00 10.70
C VAL A 78 -4.69 -11.45 11.98
N ALA A 79 -3.60 -12.21 11.85
CA ALA A 79 -2.82 -12.71 12.98
C ALA A 79 -1.41 -12.10 12.94
N ALA A 80 -0.69 -12.17 14.06
CA ALA A 80 0.69 -11.63 14.14
C ALA A 80 1.62 -12.24 13.07
N GLU A 81 1.36 -13.49 12.66
CA GLU A 81 2.03 -14.22 11.58
C GLU A 81 1.76 -13.69 10.15
N ASP A 82 0.72 -12.86 9.99
CA ASP A 82 0.45 -12.16 8.74
C ASP A 82 1.28 -10.89 8.61
N GLY A 83 1.93 -10.42 9.68
CA GLY A 83 2.88 -9.33 9.60
C GLY A 83 4.02 -9.64 8.64
N GLY A 84 4.45 -8.64 7.87
CA GLY A 84 5.48 -8.83 6.85
C GLY A 84 5.39 -7.80 5.72
N GLU A 85 6.19 -7.99 4.70
CA GLU A 85 6.21 -7.12 3.53
C GLU A 85 5.33 -7.68 2.40
N TYR A 86 4.49 -6.85 1.82
CA TYR A 86 3.56 -7.20 0.75
C TYR A 86 3.86 -6.38 -0.50
N SER A 87 3.82 -7.01 -1.66
CA SER A 87 3.82 -6.33 -2.97
C SER A 87 2.81 -7.01 -3.89
N CYS A 88 2.26 -6.28 -4.83
CA CYS A 88 1.33 -6.83 -5.82
C CYS A 88 2.01 -7.28 -7.12
N GLY A 89 3.34 -7.42 -7.07
CA GLY A 89 4.17 -7.54 -8.25
C GLY A 89 5.67 -7.61 -7.95
N ASP A 90 6.46 -7.87 -9.00
CA ASP A 90 7.93 -7.87 -8.91
C ASP A 90 8.48 -6.44 -8.94
N THR A 91 7.89 -5.60 -9.81
CA THR A 91 8.27 -4.18 -9.96
C THR A 91 7.42 -3.23 -9.13
N ALA A 92 6.37 -3.73 -8.47
CA ALA A 92 5.45 -2.94 -7.67
C ALA A 92 6.09 -2.44 -6.35
N PRO A 93 5.67 -1.27 -5.83
CA PRO A 93 6.11 -0.80 -4.52
C PRO A 93 5.66 -1.78 -3.42
N ARG A 94 6.54 -1.96 -2.44
CA ARG A 94 6.31 -2.81 -1.26
C ARG A 94 5.61 -2.01 -0.16
N VAL A 95 4.88 -2.70 0.70
CA VAL A 95 4.28 -2.15 1.93
C VAL A 95 4.56 -3.11 3.08
N ARG A 96 4.75 -2.61 4.31
CA ARG A 96 4.98 -3.44 5.50
C ARG A 96 3.73 -3.50 6.36
N LEU A 97 3.15 -4.67 6.53
CA LEU A 97 2.06 -4.94 7.46
C LEU A 97 2.61 -5.17 8.88
N GLN A 98 2.14 -4.37 9.83
CA GLN A 98 2.33 -4.55 11.27
C GLN A 98 0.99 -4.90 11.92
N VAL A 99 0.99 -5.92 12.77
CA VAL A 99 -0.21 -6.37 13.47
C VAL A 99 -0.07 -6.01 14.95
N HIS A 100 -1.06 -5.30 15.49
CA HIS A 100 -1.12 -4.99 16.92
C HIS A 100 -2.27 -5.74 17.58
N GLY A 101 -2.07 -6.13 18.84
CA GLY A 101 -3.09 -6.76 19.69
C GLY A 101 -4.01 -5.76 20.35
#